data_AF-A0A397SCU9-F1
#
_entry.id   AF-A0A397SCU9-F1
#
_cell.length_a   1.000
_cell.length_b   1.000
_cell.length_c   1.000
_cell.angle_alpha   90.00
_cell.angle_beta   90.00
_cell.angle_gamma   90.00
#
_symmetry.space_group_name_H-M   'P 1'
#
loop_
_entity.id
_entity.type
_entity.pdbx_description
1 polymer ?
#
loop_
_entity_poly.entity_id
_entity_poly.type
_entity_poly.pdbx_seq_one_letter_code
_entity_poly.pdbx_strand_id
1 'polypeptide(L)'
;MYTAIKSLVYHNALQMQFDWFIIFTIAAELDPNYTFIDHLKSLKYPDDNLLVKFIEKIEISRTYFKGIKFEAYVKIAKWLIQLCHNMDSLFKLWSDILLHSNEIDENICECFIERFRENITEQDDAVDLESHFEKLPKDYLFDVSEAFQSQILFLLESPDRIWSKENITAIKKLLYDDNLIQSLELISESNTVELLNIFPEILDNWFSNNFTDTKRKRYQKSVQFGLKIF
;
A
#
# COMPACT_ATOMS: atom_id res chain seq x y z
N MET A 1 19.47 -2.67 34.20
CA MET A 1 18.46 -1.61 33.97
C MET A 1 17.87 -1.70 32.56
N TYR A 2 18.70 -1.66 31.52
CA TYR A 2 18.25 -1.75 30.13
C TYR A 2 17.40 -3.01 29.80
N THR A 3 17.77 -4.20 30.30
CA THR A 3 16.96 -5.42 30.13
C THR A 3 15.55 -5.28 30.71
N ALA A 4 15.41 -4.63 31.88
CA ALA A 4 14.11 -4.43 32.52
C ALA A 4 13.24 -3.46 31.70
N ILE A 5 13.84 -2.41 31.15
CA ILE A 5 13.14 -1.45 30.28
C ILE A 5 12.67 -2.15 29.00
N LYS A 6 13.51 -2.97 28.37
CA LYS A 6 13.12 -3.79 27.21
C LYS A 6 11.95 -4.72 27.52
N SER A 7 12.01 -5.44 28.64
CA SER A 7 10.93 -6.32 29.07
C SER A 7 9.63 -5.55 29.33
N LEU A 8 9.71 -4.35 29.89
CA LEU A 8 8.55 -3.49 30.11
C LEU A 8 7.93 -2.99 28.79
N VAL A 9 8.77 -2.54 27.85
CA VAL A 9 8.31 -2.14 26.50
C VAL A 9 7.61 -3.30 25.81
N TYR A 10 8.23 -4.48 25.81
CA TYR A 10 7.66 -5.68 25.20
C TYR A 10 6.32 -6.07 25.85
N HIS A 11 6.29 -6.12 27.19
CA HIS A 11 5.08 -6.43 27.94
C HIS A 11 3.94 -5.45 27.59
N ASN A 12 4.20 -4.14 27.64
CA ASN A 12 3.18 -3.13 27.38
C ASN A 12 2.68 -3.15 25.94
N ALA A 13 3.59 -3.38 24.98
CA ALA A 13 3.21 -3.53 23.58
C ALA A 13 2.28 -4.73 23.36
N LEU A 14 2.55 -5.89 23.98
CA LEU A 14 1.67 -7.06 23.89
C LEU A 14 0.31 -6.86 24.58
N GLN A 15 0.24 -5.98 25.57
CA GLN A 15 -1.01 -5.59 26.22
C GLN A 15 -1.77 -4.49 25.46
N MET A 16 -1.34 -4.15 24.24
CA MET A 16 -1.92 -3.09 23.41
C MET A 16 -1.97 -1.73 24.10
N GLN A 17 -1.04 -1.50 25.02
CA GLN A 17 -0.80 -0.20 25.62
C GLN A 17 0.18 0.58 24.74
N PHE A 18 0.06 1.91 24.73
CA PHE A 18 0.88 2.75 23.86
C PHE A 18 1.82 3.70 24.63
N ASP A 19 1.77 3.73 25.95
CA ASP A 19 2.63 4.64 26.72
C ASP A 19 4.12 4.29 26.63
N TRP A 20 4.43 3.06 26.21
CA TRP A 20 5.80 2.61 26.02
C TRP A 20 6.55 3.39 24.93
N PHE A 21 5.87 4.11 24.03
CA PHE A 21 6.51 4.96 23.01
C PHE A 21 7.44 6.04 23.56
N ILE A 22 7.28 6.41 24.83
CA ILE A 22 8.21 7.31 25.50
C ILE A 22 9.65 6.79 25.45
N ILE A 23 9.86 5.48 25.26
CA ILE A 23 11.20 4.89 25.09
C ILE A 23 11.99 5.56 23.97
N PHE A 24 11.36 5.98 22.88
CA PHE A 24 12.06 6.63 21.76
C PHE A 24 12.76 7.93 22.17
N THR A 25 12.31 8.59 23.24
CA THR A 25 12.94 9.82 23.75
C THR A 25 14.29 9.58 24.43
N ILE A 26 14.51 8.37 24.98
CA ILE A 26 15.71 8.01 25.76
C ILE A 26 16.51 6.86 25.12
N ALA A 27 15.97 6.24 24.06
CA ALA A 27 16.56 5.08 23.41
C ALA A 27 17.95 5.36 22.84
N ALA A 28 18.22 6.58 22.35
CA ALA A 28 19.55 6.92 21.84
C ALA A 28 20.67 6.75 22.88
N GLU A 29 20.35 6.87 24.18
CA GLU A 29 21.30 6.74 25.29
C GLU A 29 21.35 5.30 25.83
N LEU A 30 20.19 4.64 25.90
CA LEU A 30 20.06 3.32 26.52
C LEU A 30 20.20 2.14 25.53
N ASP A 31 19.84 2.37 24.27
CA ASP A 31 19.79 1.42 23.17
C ASP A 31 20.04 2.12 21.82
N PRO A 32 21.29 2.57 21.55
CA PRO A 32 21.57 3.39 20.36
C PRO A 32 21.18 2.72 19.02
N ASN A 33 21.06 1.40 19.01
CA ASN A 33 20.71 0.58 17.85
C ASN A 33 19.23 0.13 17.85
N TYR A 34 18.43 0.62 18.79
CA TYR A 34 17.00 0.34 18.91
C TYR A 34 16.70 -1.17 18.86
N THR A 35 17.52 -1.99 19.53
CA THR A 35 17.40 -3.47 19.54
C THR A 35 16.12 -3.96 20.23
N PHE A 36 15.43 -3.12 21.00
CA PHE A 36 14.10 -3.46 21.51
C PHE A 36 13.08 -3.74 20.40
N ILE A 37 13.21 -3.08 19.22
CA ILE A 37 12.35 -3.31 18.05
C ILE A 37 12.44 -4.77 17.58
N ASP A 38 13.61 -5.41 17.71
CA ASP A 38 13.78 -6.80 17.32
C ASP A 38 12.93 -7.77 18.15
N HIS A 39 12.58 -7.36 19.37
CA HIS A 39 11.71 -8.13 20.26
C HIS A 39 10.23 -7.89 19.94
N LEU A 40 9.89 -6.82 19.21
CA LEU A 40 8.52 -6.47 18.82
C LEU A 40 8.12 -7.01 17.44
N LYS A 41 8.96 -7.83 16.80
CA LYS A 41 8.68 -8.41 15.46
C LYS A 41 7.42 -9.29 15.43
N SER A 42 7.03 -9.88 16.55
CA SER A 42 5.81 -10.70 16.67
C SER A 42 4.56 -9.89 16.99
N LEU A 43 4.68 -8.59 17.24
CA LEU A 43 3.54 -7.72 17.54
C LEU A 43 2.62 -7.67 16.32
N LYS A 44 1.33 -7.89 16.55
CA LYS A 44 0.27 -7.73 15.55
C LYS A 44 -0.95 -7.14 16.24
N TYR A 45 -1.61 -6.21 15.58
CA TYR A 45 -2.87 -5.65 16.06
C TYR A 45 -4.02 -6.56 15.61
N PRO A 46 -4.91 -6.99 16.53
CA PRO A 46 -5.95 -7.95 16.21
C PRO A 46 -7.13 -7.35 15.45
N ASP A 47 -7.25 -6.01 15.44
CA ASP A 47 -8.29 -5.27 14.74
C ASP A 47 -7.79 -3.90 14.25
N ASP A 48 -8.52 -3.34 13.28
CA ASP A 48 -8.21 -2.06 12.64
C ASP A 48 -8.29 -0.88 13.61
N ASN A 49 -9.19 -0.90 14.60
CA ASN A 49 -9.35 0.21 15.55
C ASN A 49 -8.11 0.36 16.44
N LEU A 50 -7.55 -0.77 16.90
CA LEU A 50 -6.29 -0.76 17.64
C LEU A 50 -5.11 -0.32 16.77
N LEU A 51 -5.06 -0.74 15.50
CA LEU A 51 -4.04 -0.28 14.57
C LEU A 51 -4.15 1.23 14.31
N VAL A 52 -5.35 1.76 14.09
CA VAL A 52 -5.58 3.20 13.90
C VAL A 52 -5.08 4.00 15.11
N LYS A 53 -5.44 3.58 16.33
CA LYS A 53 -4.94 4.22 17.57
C LYS A 53 -3.42 4.14 17.71
N PHE A 54 -2.82 3.04 17.29
CA PHE A 54 -1.37 2.91 17.25
C PHE A 54 -0.75 3.93 16.29
N ILE A 55 -1.27 4.04 15.06
CA ILE A 55 -0.80 5.00 14.06
C ILE A 55 -0.96 6.44 14.53
N GLU A 56 -2.09 6.80 15.15
CA GLU A 56 -2.28 8.12 15.78
C GLU A 56 -1.23 8.41 16.85
N LYS A 57 -0.90 7.41 17.67
CA LYS A 57 0.13 7.59 18.70
C LYS A 57 1.52 7.75 18.10
N ILE A 58 1.83 7.01 17.03
CA ILE A 58 3.07 7.19 16.26
C ILE A 58 3.14 8.61 15.69
N GLU A 59 2.05 9.09 15.10
CA GLU A 59 1.95 10.44 14.51
C GLU A 59 2.26 11.52 15.55
N ILE A 60 1.64 11.46 16.73
CA ILE A 60 1.92 12.36 17.86
C ILE A 60 3.40 12.26 18.29
N SER A 61 3.95 11.05 18.23
CA SER A 61 5.32 10.73 18.65
C SER A 61 6.37 10.94 17.55
N ARG A 62 5.99 11.43 16.36
CA ARG A 62 6.87 11.56 15.19
C ARG A 62 8.12 12.37 15.49
N THR A 63 8.02 13.37 16.37
CA THR A 63 9.15 14.21 16.79
C THR A 63 10.27 13.42 17.45
N TYR A 64 9.97 12.26 18.06
CA TYR A 64 10.97 11.40 18.68
C TYR A 64 11.87 10.69 17.67
N PHE A 65 11.43 10.61 16.40
CA PHE A 65 12.25 10.04 15.34
C PHE A 65 13.30 11.01 14.79
N LYS A 66 13.20 12.30 15.14
CA LYS A 66 14.16 13.31 14.71
C LYS A 66 15.51 13.09 15.40
N GLY A 67 16.56 12.92 14.60
CA GLY A 67 17.92 12.69 15.11
C GLY A 67 18.25 11.23 15.39
N ILE A 68 17.35 10.29 15.10
CA ILE A 68 17.69 8.87 15.03
C ILE A 68 18.68 8.67 13.87
N LYS A 69 19.72 7.87 14.11
CA LYS A 69 20.70 7.49 13.08
C LYS A 69 20.01 6.77 11.93
N PHE A 70 20.50 6.99 10.71
CA PHE A 70 19.88 6.49 9.48
C PHE A 70 19.55 5.00 9.54
N GLU A 71 20.49 4.14 9.94
CA GLU A 71 20.30 2.68 9.96
C GLU A 71 19.22 2.25 10.97
N ALA A 72 19.20 2.89 12.14
CA ALA A 72 18.18 2.64 13.16
C ALA A 72 16.80 3.13 12.69
N TYR A 73 16.75 4.29 12.03
CA TYR A 73 15.51 4.84 11.48
C TYR A 73 14.93 3.91 10.40
N VAL A 74 15.75 3.47 9.43
CA VAL A 74 15.32 2.52 8.38
C VAL A 74 14.74 1.25 9.00
N LYS A 75 15.38 0.70 10.04
CA LYS A 75 14.87 -0.47 10.77
C LYS A 75 13.51 -0.21 11.43
N ILE A 76 13.34 0.94 12.09
CA ILE A 76 12.07 1.33 12.71
C ILE A 76 10.98 1.50 11.64
N ALA A 77 11.29 2.19 10.54
CA ALA A 77 10.35 2.42 9.44
C ALA A 77 9.87 1.11 8.82
N LYS A 78 10.80 0.17 8.52
CA LYS A 78 10.43 -1.17 8.04
C LYS A 78 9.52 -1.91 9.02
N TRP A 79 9.83 -1.85 10.31
CA TRP A 79 9.00 -2.48 11.34
C TRP A 79 7.59 -1.86 11.43
N LEU A 80 7.47 -0.52 11.34
CA LEU A 80 6.18 0.16 11.33
C LEU A 80 5.34 -0.20 10.10
N ILE A 81 5.97 -0.25 8.92
CA ILE A 81 5.31 -0.68 7.67
C ILE A 81 4.72 -2.08 7.86
N GLN A 82 5.53 -3.02 8.35
CA GLN A 82 5.11 -4.41 8.58
C GLN A 82 3.99 -4.58 9.62
N LEU A 83 3.70 -3.58 10.46
CA LEU A 83 2.55 -3.62 11.37
C LEU A 83 1.22 -3.24 10.70
N CYS A 84 1.26 -2.51 9.60
CA CYS A 84 0.06 -2.00 8.93
C CYS A 84 -0.63 -3.11 8.12
N HIS A 85 -1.68 -3.72 8.68
CA HIS A 85 -2.43 -4.81 8.04
C HIS A 85 -3.67 -4.34 7.26
N ASN A 86 -3.83 -3.02 7.10
CA ASN A 86 -4.85 -2.43 6.23
C ASN A 86 -4.25 -1.27 5.43
N MET A 87 -4.87 -0.96 4.30
CA MET A 87 -4.39 0.03 3.34
C MET A 87 -4.41 1.45 3.88
N ASP A 88 -5.46 1.86 4.57
CA ASP A 88 -5.57 3.24 5.08
C ASP A 88 -4.46 3.57 6.10
N SER A 89 -4.15 2.64 7.00
CA SER A 89 -3.05 2.78 7.97
C SER A 89 -1.69 2.77 7.28
N LEU A 90 -1.51 1.91 6.28
CA LEU A 90 -0.27 1.85 5.49
C LEU A 90 -0.03 3.16 4.74
N PHE A 91 -1.05 3.72 4.08
CA PHE A 91 -0.94 4.99 3.37
C PHE A 91 -0.73 6.17 4.31
N LYS A 92 -1.45 6.23 5.43
CA LYS A 92 -1.24 7.27 6.45
C LYS A 92 0.18 7.22 7.02
N LEU A 93 0.67 6.02 7.35
CA LEU A 93 2.04 5.83 7.81
C LEU A 93 3.04 6.31 6.77
N TRP A 94 2.89 5.86 5.53
CA TRP A 94 3.80 6.20 4.44
C TRP A 94 3.81 7.72 4.20
N SER A 95 2.68 8.29 3.79
CA SER A 95 2.60 9.67 3.31
C SER A 95 2.76 10.73 4.40
N ASP A 96 2.19 10.50 5.59
CA ASP A 96 2.05 11.56 6.59
C ASP A 96 3.10 11.45 7.71
N ILE A 97 3.54 10.24 8.05
CA ILE A 97 4.32 9.98 9.26
C ILE A 97 5.79 9.74 8.95
N LEU A 98 6.11 8.89 7.98
CA LEU A 98 7.50 8.60 7.65
C LEU A 98 8.20 9.85 7.09
N LEU A 99 9.50 9.91 7.30
CA LEU A 99 10.41 10.86 6.66
C LEU A 99 10.77 10.32 5.28
N HIS A 100 10.73 11.20 4.28
CA HIS A 100 11.06 10.88 2.89
C HIS A 100 12.32 11.59 2.44
N SER A 101 13.15 10.85 1.75
CA SER A 101 14.34 11.29 1.01
C SER A 101 14.77 10.12 0.13
N ASN A 102 15.40 10.37 -1.01
CA ASN A 102 15.81 9.30 -1.93
C ASN A 102 16.52 8.14 -1.21
N GLU A 103 17.45 8.45 -0.30
CA GLU A 103 18.21 7.44 0.46
C GLU A 103 17.33 6.60 1.40
N ILE A 104 16.39 7.24 2.12
CA ILE A 104 15.44 6.53 2.99
C ILE A 104 14.52 5.67 2.14
N ASP A 105 13.93 6.26 1.11
CA ASP A 105 12.90 5.66 0.29
C ASP A 105 13.44 4.43 -0.46
N GLU A 106 14.66 4.50 -1.00
CA GLU A 106 15.37 3.37 -1.60
C GLU A 106 15.54 2.19 -0.62
N ASN A 107 15.63 2.46 0.68
CA ASN A 107 15.83 1.43 1.69
C ASN A 107 14.51 0.83 2.20
N ILE A 108 13.39 1.54 2.13
CA ILE A 108 12.10 1.10 2.70
C ILE A 108 11.02 0.78 1.66
N CYS A 109 11.18 1.19 0.39
CA CYS A 109 10.16 1.03 -0.65
C CYS A 109 9.79 -0.44 -0.88
N GLU A 110 10.77 -1.35 -0.94
CA GLU A 110 10.52 -2.78 -1.13
C GLU A 110 9.62 -3.33 -0.01
N CYS A 111 9.88 -2.94 1.25
CA CYS A 111 9.07 -3.33 2.40
C CYS A 111 7.64 -2.77 2.31
N PHE A 112 7.50 -1.53 1.83
CA PHE A 112 6.19 -0.92 1.58
C PHE A 112 5.42 -1.66 0.48
N ILE A 113 6.08 -1.98 -0.63
CA ILE A 113 5.49 -2.70 -1.76
C ILE A 113 5.05 -4.09 -1.34
N GLU A 114 5.90 -4.85 -0.65
CA GLU A 114 5.54 -6.17 -0.10
C GLU A 114 4.30 -6.08 0.79
N ARG A 115 4.29 -5.13 1.73
CA ARG A 115 3.16 -4.96 2.63
C ARG A 115 1.89 -4.51 1.93
N PHE A 116 2.02 -3.64 0.94
CA PHE A 116 0.93 -3.21 0.08
C PHE A 116 0.30 -4.41 -0.62
N ARG A 117 1.11 -5.30 -1.20
CA ARG A 117 0.65 -6.53 -1.87
C ARG A 117 -0.07 -7.46 -0.90
N GLU A 118 0.43 -7.61 0.33
CA GLU A 118 -0.23 -8.42 1.38
C GLU A 118 -1.58 -7.84 1.84
N ASN A 119 -1.75 -6.53 1.74
CA ASN A 119 -2.98 -5.84 2.15
C ASN A 119 -4.03 -5.78 1.03
N ILE A 120 -3.68 -6.08 -0.23
CA ILE A 120 -4.68 -6.31 -1.27
C ILE A 120 -5.36 -7.64 -0.92
N THR A 121 -6.64 -7.58 -0.58
CA THR A 121 -7.39 -8.77 -0.17
C THR A 121 -8.32 -9.24 -1.28
N GLU A 122 -8.75 -10.51 -1.20
CA GLU A 122 -9.85 -11.03 -2.04
C GLU A 122 -11.17 -10.28 -1.85
N GLN A 123 -11.31 -9.47 -0.79
CA GLN A 123 -12.50 -8.68 -0.51
C GLN A 123 -12.53 -7.34 -1.23
N ASP A 124 -11.38 -6.83 -1.69
CA ASP A 124 -11.29 -5.57 -2.41
C ASP A 124 -12.10 -5.66 -3.71
N ASP A 125 -13.10 -4.81 -3.86
CA ASP A 125 -13.79 -4.66 -5.15
C ASP A 125 -12.99 -3.76 -6.09
N ALA A 126 -13.48 -3.56 -7.33
CA ALA A 126 -12.73 -2.77 -8.29
C ALA A 126 -12.62 -1.29 -7.89
N VAL A 127 -13.61 -0.74 -7.18
CA VAL A 127 -13.60 0.63 -6.68
C VAL A 127 -12.56 0.78 -5.56
N ASP A 128 -12.46 -0.20 -4.66
CA ASP A 128 -11.43 -0.23 -3.62
C ASP A 128 -10.02 -0.25 -4.25
N LEU A 129 -9.81 -1.09 -5.26
CA LEU A 129 -8.55 -1.14 -6.01
C LEU A 129 -8.24 0.17 -6.71
N GLU A 130 -9.23 0.82 -7.31
CA GLU A 130 -9.04 2.13 -7.92
C GLU A 130 -8.60 3.17 -6.88
N SER A 131 -9.26 3.20 -5.73
CA SER A 131 -8.93 4.08 -4.61
C SER A 131 -7.50 3.83 -4.10
N HIS A 132 -7.10 2.57 -3.95
CA HIS A 132 -5.73 2.21 -3.58
C HIS A 132 -4.71 2.66 -4.65
N PHE A 133 -5.05 2.48 -5.92
CA PHE A 133 -4.21 2.88 -7.04
C PHE A 133 -3.99 4.41 -7.09
N GLU A 134 -5.03 5.20 -6.84
CA GLU A 134 -4.95 6.67 -6.86
C GLU A 134 -4.13 7.24 -5.69
N LYS A 135 -4.12 6.56 -4.54
CA LYS A 135 -3.37 6.97 -3.34
C LYS A 135 -1.87 6.63 -3.41
N LEU A 136 -1.46 5.77 -4.34
CA LEU A 136 -0.06 5.35 -4.46
C LEU A 136 0.84 6.45 -5.04
N PRO A 137 2.06 6.62 -4.50
CA PRO A 137 3.02 7.51 -5.11
C PRO A 137 3.40 7.00 -6.50
N LYS A 138 3.44 7.92 -7.47
CA LYS A 138 3.59 7.61 -8.90
C LYS A 138 4.84 6.80 -9.23
N ASP A 139 5.91 7.02 -8.47
CA ASP A 139 7.19 6.38 -8.72
C ASP A 139 7.17 4.87 -8.42
N TYR A 140 6.19 4.38 -7.65
CA TYR A 140 6.05 2.97 -7.27
C TYR A 140 4.96 2.22 -8.04
N LEU A 141 4.20 2.91 -8.91
CA LEU A 141 3.07 2.29 -9.63
C LEU A 141 3.49 1.07 -10.44
N PHE A 142 4.69 1.11 -11.04
CA PHE A 142 5.25 -0.02 -11.77
C PHE A 142 5.55 -1.22 -10.86
N ASP A 143 6.03 -0.97 -9.64
CA ASP A 143 6.43 -2.03 -8.74
C ASP A 143 5.22 -2.75 -8.11
N VAL A 144 4.07 -2.08 -8.03
CA VAL A 144 2.83 -2.66 -7.50
C VAL A 144 1.86 -3.12 -8.59
N SER A 145 2.11 -2.82 -9.86
CA SER A 145 1.16 -3.06 -10.95
C SER A 145 0.81 -4.53 -11.13
N GLU A 146 1.76 -5.42 -10.90
CA GLU A 146 1.54 -6.87 -10.99
C GLU A 146 0.45 -7.31 -10.00
N ALA A 147 0.48 -6.82 -8.76
CA ALA A 147 -0.49 -7.21 -7.74
C ALA A 147 -1.90 -6.67 -8.04
N PHE A 148 -2.00 -5.44 -8.56
CA PHE A 148 -3.28 -4.94 -9.08
C PHE A 148 -3.82 -5.79 -10.21
N GLN A 149 -2.96 -6.16 -11.17
CA GLN A 149 -3.38 -6.97 -12.30
C GLN A 149 -3.85 -8.36 -11.85
N SER A 150 -3.13 -9.02 -10.96
CA SER A 150 -3.55 -10.31 -10.39
C SER A 150 -4.92 -10.21 -9.73
N GLN A 151 -5.17 -9.14 -8.95
CA GLN A 151 -6.46 -8.96 -8.30
C GLN A 151 -7.59 -8.65 -9.29
N ILE A 152 -7.33 -7.85 -10.33
CA ILE A 152 -8.32 -7.58 -11.39
C ILE A 152 -8.71 -8.87 -12.10
N LEU A 153 -7.73 -9.72 -12.43
CA LEU A 153 -7.99 -11.03 -13.06
C LEU A 153 -8.86 -11.90 -12.13
N PHE A 154 -8.53 -11.98 -10.84
CA PHE A 154 -9.33 -12.69 -9.85
C PHE A 154 -10.78 -12.18 -9.77
N LEU A 155 -11.00 -10.86 -9.83
CA LEU A 155 -12.34 -10.30 -9.85
C LEU A 155 -13.13 -10.71 -11.10
N LEU A 156 -12.46 -10.75 -12.26
CA LEU A 156 -13.04 -11.12 -13.56
C LEU A 156 -13.28 -12.64 -13.72
N GLU A 157 -12.56 -13.50 -12.99
CA GLU A 157 -12.70 -14.96 -13.03
C GLU A 157 -14.08 -15.50 -12.62
N SER A 158 -14.94 -14.66 -12.03
CA SER A 158 -16.30 -15.05 -11.61
C SER A 158 -17.35 -14.60 -12.63
N PRO A 159 -17.85 -15.47 -13.54
CA PRO A 159 -18.77 -15.08 -14.61
C PRO A 159 -20.10 -14.50 -14.09
N ASP A 160 -20.54 -14.99 -12.93
CA ASP A 160 -21.80 -14.62 -12.28
C ASP A 160 -21.68 -13.44 -11.30
N ARG A 161 -20.49 -12.83 -11.19
CA ARG A 161 -20.30 -11.65 -10.34
C ARG A 161 -21.22 -10.54 -10.83
N ILE A 162 -22.01 -9.98 -9.91
CA ILE A 162 -22.86 -8.82 -10.19
C ILE A 162 -21.99 -7.57 -10.14
N TRP A 163 -21.84 -6.91 -11.28
CA TRP A 163 -21.04 -5.69 -11.39
C TRP A 163 -21.89 -4.44 -11.25
N SER A 164 -21.49 -3.55 -10.32
CA SER A 164 -22.04 -2.19 -10.28
C SER A 164 -21.43 -1.33 -11.39
N LYS A 165 -22.09 -0.22 -11.73
CA LYS A 165 -21.57 0.71 -12.75
C LYS A 165 -20.23 1.32 -12.33
N GLU A 166 -20.09 1.58 -11.04
CA GLU A 166 -18.87 2.08 -10.41
C GLU A 166 -17.73 1.06 -10.58
N ASN A 167 -17.99 -0.22 -10.27
CA ASN A 167 -17.01 -1.28 -10.42
C ASN A 167 -16.59 -1.47 -11.89
N ILE A 168 -17.52 -1.42 -12.85
CA ILE A 168 -17.20 -1.51 -14.29
C ILE A 168 -16.32 -0.34 -14.72
N THR A 169 -16.63 0.86 -14.23
CA THR A 169 -15.84 2.08 -14.52
C THR A 169 -14.43 1.96 -13.96
N ALA A 170 -14.30 1.43 -12.74
CA ALA A 170 -13.03 1.21 -12.08
C ALA A 170 -12.18 0.17 -12.83
N ILE A 171 -12.75 -0.99 -13.18
CA ILE A 171 -12.09 -2.01 -14.02
C ILE A 171 -11.56 -1.39 -15.31
N LYS A 172 -12.39 -0.62 -16.01
CA LYS A 172 -11.98 0.03 -17.26
C LYS A 172 -10.75 0.94 -17.09
N LYS A 173 -10.59 1.61 -15.96
CA LYS A 173 -9.43 2.46 -15.66
C LYS A 173 -8.20 1.67 -15.23
N LEU A 174 -8.41 0.55 -14.55
CA LEU A 174 -7.36 -0.29 -14.00
C LEU A 174 -6.80 -1.32 -15.01
N LEU A 175 -7.49 -1.56 -16.13
CA LEU A 175 -6.99 -2.48 -17.16
C LEU A 175 -5.74 -1.93 -17.87
N TYR A 176 -4.68 -2.72 -17.84
CA TYR A 176 -3.37 -2.40 -18.44
C TYR A 176 -3.01 -3.37 -19.58
N ASP A 177 -2.15 -2.91 -20.49
CA ASP A 177 -1.78 -3.62 -21.73
C ASP A 177 -1.17 -5.00 -21.49
N ASP A 178 -0.37 -5.19 -20.42
CA ASP A 178 0.47 -6.39 -20.26
C ASP A 178 -0.34 -7.70 -20.12
N ASN A 179 -1.56 -7.63 -19.58
CA ASN A 179 -2.48 -8.77 -19.45
C ASN A 179 -3.84 -8.51 -20.14
N LEU A 180 -3.83 -7.64 -21.15
CA LEU A 180 -5.04 -7.21 -21.83
C LEU A 180 -5.80 -8.39 -22.46
N ILE A 181 -5.07 -9.29 -23.13
CA ILE A 181 -5.68 -10.45 -23.79
C ILE A 181 -6.42 -11.34 -22.79
N GLN A 182 -5.78 -11.67 -21.66
CA GLN A 182 -6.38 -12.50 -20.62
C GLN A 182 -7.58 -11.80 -19.96
N SER A 183 -7.47 -10.50 -19.71
CA SER A 183 -8.57 -9.72 -19.14
C SER A 183 -9.78 -9.69 -20.08
N LEU A 184 -9.54 -9.53 -21.40
CA LEU A 184 -10.59 -9.56 -22.41
C LEU A 184 -11.24 -10.94 -22.51
N GLU A 185 -10.46 -12.02 -22.47
CA GLU A 185 -10.98 -13.39 -22.42
C GLU A 185 -11.95 -13.57 -21.25
N LEU A 186 -11.53 -13.20 -20.03
CA LEU A 186 -12.40 -13.29 -18.85
C LEU A 186 -13.65 -12.39 -18.94
N ILE A 187 -13.51 -11.17 -19.47
CA ILE A 187 -14.66 -10.29 -19.71
C ILE A 187 -15.67 -10.96 -20.65
N SER A 188 -15.19 -11.61 -21.72
CA SER A 188 -16.04 -12.27 -22.70
C SER A 188 -16.84 -13.45 -22.15
N GLU A 189 -16.38 -14.03 -21.04
CA GLU A 189 -17.06 -15.10 -20.32
C GLU A 189 -18.10 -14.60 -19.30
N SER A 190 -18.15 -13.28 -19.03
CA SER A 190 -19.07 -12.74 -18.03
C SER A 190 -20.54 -12.80 -18.48
N ASN A 191 -21.42 -13.11 -17.53
CA ASN A 191 -22.87 -13.06 -17.74
C ASN A 191 -23.46 -11.64 -17.58
N THR A 192 -22.64 -10.64 -17.22
CA THR A 192 -23.08 -9.25 -17.04
C THR A 192 -22.93 -8.47 -18.35
N VAL A 193 -24.05 -8.11 -18.98
CA VAL A 193 -24.09 -7.41 -20.27
C VAL A 193 -23.35 -6.07 -20.23
N GLU A 194 -23.45 -5.33 -19.12
CA GLU A 194 -22.77 -4.06 -18.93
C GLU A 194 -21.24 -4.20 -18.93
N LEU A 195 -20.71 -5.31 -18.41
CA LEU A 195 -19.27 -5.60 -18.46
C LEU A 195 -18.87 -6.06 -19.87
N LEU A 196 -19.68 -6.85 -20.57
CA LEU A 196 -19.42 -7.20 -21.96
C LEU A 196 -19.34 -5.97 -22.87
N ASN A 197 -20.16 -4.94 -22.59
CA ASN A 197 -20.20 -3.72 -23.38
C ASN A 197 -18.91 -2.88 -23.32
N ILE A 198 -18.05 -3.05 -22.30
CA ILE A 198 -16.76 -2.34 -22.26
C ILE A 198 -15.69 -3.00 -23.14
N PHE A 199 -15.88 -4.26 -23.56
CA PHE A 199 -14.94 -4.99 -24.42
C PHE A 199 -14.56 -4.25 -25.72
N PRO A 200 -15.51 -3.80 -26.57
CA PRO A 200 -15.17 -3.07 -27.79
C PRO A 200 -14.46 -1.74 -27.48
N GLU A 201 -14.85 -1.06 -26.41
CA GLU A 201 -14.23 0.22 -26.02
C GLU A 201 -12.77 0.03 -25.58
N ILE A 202 -12.46 -1.06 -24.89
CA ILE A 202 -11.10 -1.42 -24.50
C ILE A 202 -10.25 -1.68 -25.74
N LEU A 203 -10.76 -2.48 -26.70
CA LEU A 203 -10.06 -2.77 -27.94
C LEU A 203 -9.82 -1.50 -28.77
N ASP A 204 -10.83 -0.66 -28.95
CA ASP A 204 -10.72 0.59 -29.71
C ASP A 204 -9.66 1.52 -29.12
N ASN A 205 -9.63 1.65 -27.78
CA ASN A 205 -8.60 2.40 -27.08
C ASN A 205 -7.19 1.81 -27.28
N TRP A 206 -7.08 0.49 -27.30
CA TRP A 206 -5.80 -0.18 -27.50
C TRP A 206 -5.27 0.00 -28.92
N PHE A 207 -6.12 -0.22 -29.94
CA PHE A 207 -5.76 0.01 -31.35
C PHE A 207 -5.43 1.47 -31.65
N SER A 208 -6.16 2.42 -31.06
CA SER A 208 -5.93 3.86 -31.25
C SER A 208 -4.60 4.35 -30.66
N ASN A 209 -4.01 3.61 -29.72
CA ASN A 209 -2.75 3.96 -29.06
C ASN A 209 -1.48 3.36 -29.72
N ASN A 210 -1.58 2.89 -30.97
CA ASN A 210 -0.46 2.48 -31.83
C ASN A 210 0.50 1.43 -31.21
N PHE A 211 -0.01 0.49 -30.41
CA PHE A 211 0.79 -0.63 -29.85
C PHE A 211 2.09 -0.17 -29.18
N THR A 212 2.11 1.03 -28.58
CA THR A 212 3.35 1.54 -28.01
C THR A 212 3.67 0.73 -26.75
N ASP A 213 4.68 -0.12 -26.83
CA ASP A 213 5.28 -0.83 -25.69
C ASP A 213 5.81 0.23 -24.71
N THR A 214 5.00 0.53 -23.70
CA THR A 214 5.13 1.72 -22.85
C THR A 214 5.13 1.34 -21.39
N LYS A 215 5.85 0.27 -21.03
CA LYS A 215 6.08 -0.20 -19.66
C LYS A 215 6.33 0.94 -18.64
N ARG A 216 6.94 2.05 -19.08
CA ARG A 216 7.23 3.22 -18.24
C ARG A 216 6.45 4.51 -18.58
N LYS A 217 5.90 4.65 -19.79
CA LYS A 217 5.34 5.94 -20.27
C LYS A 217 3.84 6.13 -19.99
N ARG A 218 3.07 5.06 -19.71
CA ARG A 218 1.62 5.20 -19.46
C ARG A 218 1.26 5.54 -18.01
N TYR A 219 2.05 5.08 -17.03
CA TYR A 219 1.96 5.59 -15.64
C TYR A 219 2.23 7.10 -15.56
N GLN A 220 2.97 7.66 -16.51
CA GLN A 220 3.17 9.10 -16.69
C GLN A 220 2.08 9.79 -17.53
N LYS A 221 1.27 9.07 -18.33
CA LYS A 221 0.23 9.68 -19.19
C LYS A 221 -1.12 9.85 -18.50
N SER A 222 -1.44 9.09 -17.45
CA SER A 222 -2.56 9.39 -16.54
C SER A 222 -2.41 10.77 -15.87
N VAL A 223 -1.21 11.37 -15.92
CA VAL A 223 -0.92 12.76 -15.52
C VAL A 223 -1.58 13.82 -16.43
N GLN A 224 -1.91 13.51 -17.69
CA GLN A 224 -2.42 14.55 -18.60
C GLN A 224 -3.94 14.74 -18.58
N PHE A 225 -4.73 13.81 -18.05
CA PHE A 225 -6.18 14.00 -17.92
C PHE A 225 -6.61 14.75 -16.64
N GLY A 226 -5.67 15.06 -15.73
CA GLY A 226 -5.91 15.84 -14.51
C GLY A 226 -5.36 17.27 -14.51
N LEU A 227 -4.66 17.72 -15.56
CA LEU A 227 -4.12 19.09 -15.67
C LEU A 227 -4.76 19.84 -16.84
N LYS A 228 -6.01 20.26 -16.63
CA LYS A 228 -6.63 21.41 -17.31
C LYS A 228 -7.17 22.39 -16.27
N ILE A 229 -6.28 22.99 -15.48
CA ILE A 229 -6.46 24.34 -14.93
C ILE A 229 -5.07 24.99 -14.89
N PHE A 230 -4.72 25.70 -15.97
CA PHE A 230 -4.34 27.12 -16.01
C PHE A 230 -4.41 27.57 -17.48
#